data_AF-A0A955SHS3-F1
#
_entry.id   AF-A0A955SHS3-F1
#
_cell.length_a   1.000
_cell.length_b   1.000
_cell.length_c   1.000
_cell.angle_alpha   90.00
_cell.angle_beta   90.00
_cell.angle_gamma   90.00
#
_symmetry.space_group_name_H-M   'P 1'
#
loop_
_entity.id
_entity.type
_entity.pdbx_description
1 polymer ?
#
loop_
_entity_poly.entity_id
_entity_poly.type
_entity_poly.pdbx_seq_one_letter_code
_entity_poly.pdbx_strand_id
1 'polypeptide(L)'
;MIPLRDDNPIEITPVVTVAFIVACILVFLYEISLPMSSNEAFVYMYGAIPAVVLGHAQLPPELVSLPAYGTLISSMFLHGGWMHLIGNMLYLWIFGNN
;
A
#
# COMPACT_ATOMS: atom_id res chain seq x y z
N MET A 1 10.03 16.20 8.28
CA MET A 1 9.64 16.34 9.70
C MET A 1 9.07 15.01 10.18
N ILE A 2 9.42 14.55 11.38
CA ILE A 2 8.86 13.30 11.94
C ILE A 2 7.70 13.70 12.85
N PRO A 3 6.44 13.35 12.53
CA PRO A 3 5.32 13.64 13.41
C PRO A 3 5.41 12.78 14.67
N LEU A 4 5.13 13.38 15.83
CA LEU A 4 5.16 12.68 17.12
C LEU A 4 3.76 12.48 17.69
N ARG A 5 2.85 13.43 17.43
CA ARG A 5 1.49 13.46 17.96
C ARG A 5 0.64 14.49 17.19
N ASP A 6 -0.67 14.28 17.20
CA ASP A 6 -1.70 15.26 16.80
C ASP A 6 -2.28 15.99 18.04
N ASP A 7 -2.64 17.26 17.85
CA ASP A 7 -3.27 18.13 18.86
C ASP A 7 -4.80 17.94 18.92
N ASN A 8 -5.41 17.32 17.90
CA ASN A 8 -6.84 17.05 17.89
C ASN A 8 -7.22 15.97 18.93
N PRO A 9 -8.25 16.20 19.77
CA PRO A 9 -8.71 15.19 20.73
C PRO A 9 -9.28 13.96 20.02
N ILE A 10 -8.91 12.77 20.51
CA ILE A 10 -9.40 11.50 19.98
C ILE A 10 -10.80 11.22 20.56
N GLU A 11 -11.83 11.24 19.72
CA GLU A 11 -13.22 11.03 20.15
C GLU A 11 -13.74 9.61 19.89
N ILE A 12 -13.03 8.82 19.06
CA ILE A 12 -13.45 7.49 18.63
C ILE A 12 -12.34 6.45 18.78
N THR A 13 -12.73 5.17 18.87
CA THR A 13 -11.78 4.05 18.73
C THR A 13 -11.44 3.86 17.25
N PRO A 14 -10.17 3.96 16.82
CA PRO A 14 -9.79 4.02 15.41
C PRO A 14 -9.73 2.64 14.74
N VAL A 15 -10.85 1.92 14.71
CA VAL A 15 -10.92 0.53 14.20
C VAL A 15 -10.52 0.45 12.73
N VAL A 16 -10.98 1.40 11.90
CA VAL A 16 -10.68 1.45 10.46
C VAL A 16 -9.19 1.69 10.23
N THR A 17 -8.59 2.60 10.98
CA THR A 17 -7.16 2.91 10.93
C THR A 17 -6.31 1.69 11.28
N VAL A 18 -6.67 1.00 12.37
CA VAL A 18 -6.00 -0.25 12.76
C VAL A 18 -6.16 -1.32 11.67
N ALA A 19 -7.34 -1.44 11.05
CA ALA A 19 -7.56 -2.39 9.97
C ALA A 19 -6.68 -2.10 8.75
N PHE A 20 -6.54 -0.84 8.34
CA PHE A 20 -5.63 -0.45 7.26
C PHE A 20 -4.16 -0.72 7.62
N ILE A 21 -3.74 -0.40 8.84
CA ILE A 21 -2.37 -0.69 9.31
C ILE A 21 -2.09 -2.19 9.23
N VAL A 22 -2.99 -3.02 9.75
CA VAL A 22 -2.85 -4.48 9.70
C VAL A 22 -2.80 -4.97 8.26
N ALA A 23 -3.67 -4.48 7.37
CA ALA A 23 -3.67 -4.86 5.96
C ALA A 23 -2.34 -4.52 5.27
N CYS A 24 -1.83 -3.30 5.44
CA CYS A 24 -0.54 -2.89 4.88
C CYS A 24 0.63 -3.74 5.40
N ILE A 25 0.64 -4.05 6.70
CA ILE A 25 1.66 -4.92 7.30
C ILE A 25 1.58 -6.33 6.70
N LEU A 26 0.39 -6.92 6.59
CA LEU A 26 0.24 -8.27 6.03
C LEU A 26 0.68 -8.34 4.56
N VAL A 27 0.32 -7.34 3.75
CA VAL A 27 0.77 -7.24 2.35
C VAL A 27 2.29 -7.13 2.28
N PHE A 28 2.90 -6.27 3.10
CA PHE A 28 4.36 -6.10 3.09
C PHE A 28 5.10 -7.37 3.57
N LEU A 29 4.57 -8.05 4.60
CA LEU A 29 5.13 -9.33 5.06
C LEU A 29 5.07 -10.39 3.94
N TYR A 30 4.00 -10.38 3.15
CA TYR A 30 3.91 -11.22 1.96
C TYR A 30 4.95 -10.80 0.90
N GLU A 31 5.07 -9.50 0.59
CA GLU A 31 6.05 -8.97 -0.36
C GLU A 31 7.48 -9.46 -0.05
N ILE A 32 7.92 -9.33 1.20
CA ILE A 32 9.29 -9.72 1.61
C ILE A 32 9.48 -11.24 1.78
N SER A 33 8.38 -12.01 1.86
CA SER A 33 8.43 -13.47 1.88
C SER A 33 8.70 -14.08 0.49
N LEU A 34 8.44 -13.30 -0.57
CA LEU A 34 8.62 -13.73 -1.95
C LEU A 34 10.10 -13.66 -2.38
N PRO A 35 10.57 -14.58 -3.24
CA PRO A 35 11.82 -14.40 -3.97
C PRO A 35 11.77 -13.13 -4.83
N MET A 36 12.93 -12.52 -5.09
CA MET A 36 13.04 -11.24 -5.78
C MET A 36 12.26 -11.18 -7.11
N SER A 37 12.34 -12.22 -7.95
CA SER A 37 11.61 -12.28 -9.22
C SER A 37 10.09 -12.37 -9.04
N SER A 38 9.62 -13.08 -8.02
CA SER A 38 8.20 -13.20 -7.70
C SER A 38 7.66 -11.92 -7.06
N ASN A 39 8.47 -11.24 -6.24
CA ASN A 39 8.15 -9.93 -5.69
C ASN A 39 8.01 -8.88 -6.80
N GLU A 40 8.94 -8.85 -7.75
CA GLU A 40 8.87 -7.93 -8.89
C GLU A 40 7.58 -8.15 -9.70
N ALA A 41 7.25 -9.41 -10.03
CA ALA A 41 5.99 -9.75 -10.69
C ALA A 41 4.77 -9.30 -9.86
N PHE A 42 4.78 -9.56 -8.54
CA PHE A 42 3.71 -9.13 -7.63
C PHE A 42 3.52 -7.61 -7.64
N VAL A 43 4.61 -6.83 -7.62
CA VAL A 43 4.53 -5.36 -7.71
C VAL A 43 3.97 -4.92 -9.07
N TYR A 44 4.33 -5.55 -10.18
CA TYR A 44 3.72 -5.24 -11.48
C TYR A 44 2.23 -5.57 -11.54
N MET A 45 1.80 -6.66 -10.89
CA MET A 45 0.40 -7.11 -10.89
C MET A 45 -0.53 -6.20 -10.09
N TYR A 46 -0.04 -5.64 -8.98
CA TYR A 46 -0.86 -4.88 -8.03
C TYR A 46 -0.48 -3.39 -7.93
N GLY A 47 0.61 -2.97 -8.56
CA GLY A 47 1.08 -1.59 -8.61
C GLY A 47 0.40 -0.76 -9.70
N ALA A 48 0.17 0.52 -9.40
CA ALA A 48 -0.42 1.44 -10.36
C ALA A 48 0.63 1.93 -11.36
N ILE A 49 0.49 1.52 -12.62
CA ILE A 49 1.37 1.96 -13.72
C ILE A 49 0.60 2.96 -14.59
N PRO A 50 0.96 4.25 -14.62
CA PRO A 50 0.19 5.28 -15.33
C PRO A 50 -0.08 4.95 -16.80
N ALA A 51 0.91 4.41 -17.51
CA ALA A 51 0.73 4.02 -18.91
C ALA A 51 -0.32 2.92 -19.11
N VAL A 52 -0.48 2.01 -18.14
CA VAL A 52 -1.48 0.94 -18.19
C VAL A 52 -2.86 1.46 -17.79
N VAL A 53 -2.94 2.29 -16.74
CA VAL A 53 -4.20 2.91 -16.28
C VAL A 53 -4.78 3.86 -17.33
N LEU A 54 -3.94 4.60 -18.05
CA LEU A 54 -4.35 5.52 -19.11
C LEU A 54 -4.53 4.83 -20.48
N GLY A 55 -4.25 3.53 -20.59
CA GLY A 55 -4.42 2.76 -21.82
C GLY A 55 -3.35 3.01 -22.90
N HIS A 56 -2.21 3.61 -22.54
CA HIS A 56 -1.06 3.81 -23.43
C HIS A 56 -0.14 2.58 -23.52
N ALA A 57 -0.26 1.64 -22.60
CA ALA A 57 0.49 0.38 -22.57
C ALA A 57 -0.38 -0.75 -22.03
N GLN A 58 0.05 -2.00 -22.27
CA GLN A 58 -0.57 -3.19 -21.69
C GLN A 58 0.49 -4.04 -21.02
N LEU A 59 0.14 -4.63 -19.88
CA LEU A 59 0.97 -5.64 -19.25
C LEU A 59 0.85 -6.97 -20.00
N PRO A 60 1.89 -7.82 -19.96
CA PRO A 60 1.76 -9.21 -20.37
C PRO A 60 0.58 -9.89 -19.66
N PRO A 61 -0.20 -10.76 -20.34
CA PRO A 61 -1.39 -11.38 -19.76
C PRO A 61 -1.16 -12.09 -18.42
N GLU A 62 0.03 -12.67 -18.23
CA GLU A 62 0.45 -13.33 -16.99
C GLU A 62 0.59 -12.37 -15.79
N LEU A 63 0.76 -11.06 -16.02
CA LEU A 63 0.87 -10.03 -14.99
C LEU A 63 -0.46 -9.26 -14.79
N VAL A 64 -1.52 -9.63 -15.49
CA VAL A 64 -2.84 -8.98 -15.32
C VAL A 64 -3.65 -9.72 -14.26
N SER A 65 -3.60 -9.23 -13.02
CA SER A 65 -4.40 -9.78 -11.92
C SER A 65 -5.69 -9.00 -11.66
N LEU A 66 -5.67 -7.69 -11.92
CA LEU A 66 -6.78 -6.76 -11.70
C LEU A 66 -7.00 -5.91 -12.96
N PRO A 67 -8.21 -5.36 -13.16
CA PRO A 67 -8.41 -4.27 -14.12
C PRO A 67 -7.46 -3.11 -13.80
N ALA A 68 -7.00 -2.39 -14.83
CA ALA A 68 -6.01 -1.33 -14.66
C ALA A 68 -6.42 -0.30 -13.58
N TYR A 69 -7.69 0.11 -13.53
CA TYR A 69 -8.18 1.02 -12.49
C TYR A 69 -8.17 0.42 -11.07
N GLY A 70 -8.30 -0.90 -10.94
CA GLY A 70 -8.21 -1.60 -9.65
C GLY A 70 -6.82 -1.46 -9.02
N THR A 71 -5.78 -1.30 -9.85
CA THR A 71 -4.40 -1.10 -9.37
C THR A 71 -4.22 0.20 -8.60
N LEU A 72 -5.07 1.21 -8.83
CA LEU A 72 -5.07 2.46 -8.07
C LEU A 72 -5.36 2.25 -6.57
N ILE A 73 -6.17 1.24 -6.26
CA ILE A 73 -6.52 0.89 -4.88
C ILE A 73 -5.49 -0.09 -4.33
N SER A 74 -5.16 -1.16 -5.06
CA SER A 74 -4.21 -2.16 -4.55
C SER A 74 -2.81 -1.59 -4.33
N SER A 75 -2.39 -0.61 -5.13
CA SER A 75 -1.08 0.04 -4.97
C SER A 75 -0.92 0.79 -3.65
N MET A 76 -2.02 1.18 -3.00
CA MET A 76 -1.97 1.87 -1.70
C MET A 76 -1.46 0.99 -0.56
N PHE A 77 -1.46 -0.34 -0.75
CA PHE A 77 -1.02 -1.31 0.26
C PHE A 77 0.42 -1.82 0.05
N LEU A 78 1.00 -1.60 -1.13
CA LEU A 78 2.35 -2.04 -1.48
C LEU A 78 3.42 -1.12 -0.88
N HIS A 79 4.53 -1.68 -0.41
CA HIS A 79 5.61 -0.89 0.19
C HIS A 79 6.99 -1.34 -0.28
N GLY A 80 7.75 -0.44 -0.91
CA GLY A 80 9.13 -0.71 -1.36
C GLY A 80 10.21 -0.87 -0.28
N GLY A 81 9.84 -1.01 1.00
CA GLY A 81 10.80 -1.27 2.08
C GLY A 81 10.35 -0.79 3.47
N TRP A 82 11.12 -1.18 4.49
CA TRP A 82 10.81 -0.93 5.90
C TRP A 82 10.62 0.56 6.23
N MET A 83 11.50 1.43 5.74
CA MET A 83 11.40 2.87 6.00
C MET A 83 10.12 3.47 5.40
N HIS A 84 9.71 2.98 4.22
CA HIS A 84 8.48 3.43 3.57
C HIS A 84 7.25 2.96 4.37
N LEU A 85 7.21 1.68 4.76
CA LEU A 85 6.13 1.13 5.58
C LEU A 85 6.02 1.86 6.94
N ILE A 86 7.10 1.89 7.71
CA ILE A 86 7.10 2.48 9.06
C ILE A 86 6.70 3.97 9.00
N GLY A 87 7.21 4.69 8.00
CA GLY A 87 6.81 6.08 7.74
C GLY A 87 5.30 6.20 7.55
N ASN A 88 4.71 5.45 6.62
CA ASN A 88 3.27 5.52 6.36
C ASN A 88 2.41 5.09 7.56
N MET A 89 2.82 4.03 8.28
CA MET A 89 2.07 3.55 9.44
C MET A 89 2.11 4.56 10.60
N LEU A 90 3.23 5.27 10.78
CA LEU A 90 3.33 6.36 11.74
C LEU A 90 2.34 7.49 11.42
N TYR A 91 2.25 7.90 10.15
CA TYR A 91 1.29 8.92 9.73
C TYR A 91 -0.17 8.45 9.89
N LEU A 92 -0.50 7.23 9.47
CA LEU A 92 -1.84 6.67 9.66
C LEU A 92 -2.21 6.59 11.13
N TRP A 93 -1.29 6.17 12.00
CA TRP A 93 -1.55 6.08 13.44
C TRP A 93 -1.79 7.44 14.10
N ILE A 94 -1.03 8.45 13.69
CA ILE A 94 -1.12 9.79 14.29
C ILE A 94 -2.35 10.55 13.79
N PHE A 95 -2.69 10.45 12.50
CA PHE A 95 -3.70 11.31 11.86
C PHE A 95 -4.97 10.57 11.42
N GLY A 96 -4.98 9.24 11.44
CA GLY A 96 -6.10 8.45 10.94
C GLY A 96 -7.25 8.26 11.92
N ASN A 97 -7.17 8.84 13.11
CA ASN A 97 -8.16 8.71 14.20
C ASN A 97 -8.93 10.02 14.49
N ASN A 98 -8.78 11.02 13.62
CA ASN A 98 -9.59 12.23 13.57
C ASN A 98 -10.94 11.97 12.88
#